data_AF-A0A6B1F0Y5-F1
#
_entry.id   AF-A0A6B1F0Y5-F1
#
_cell.length_a   1.000
_cell.length_b   1.000
_cell.length_c   1.000
_cell.angle_alpha   90.00
_cell.angle_beta   90.00
_cell.angle_gamma   90.00
#
_symmetry.space_group_name_H-M   'P 1'
#
loop_
_entity.id
_entity.type
_entity.pdbx_description
1 polymer ?
#
loop_
_entity_poly.entity_id
_entity_poly.type
_entity_poly.pdbx_seq_one_letter_code
_entity_poly.pdbx_strand_id
1 'polypeptide(L)'
;MPILPTPHGDKLNALLENEKLPESDRPNILEALTLYKEWLAKLKSVTGGYRKIATDMIEMLNEYKQYIELNVIFDSKNNFLHRQKGQLKLDNTIIEEFLPILLTSALSDILQDYDLDFGPITCFSGIRFESSITTDSIGGGMRVRTKDHDFAISRRLFIQSSYHKDFQSSITKETNIAYIAAECKTNLDKTMFQDVS
;
A
#
# COMPACT_ATOMS: atom_id res chain seq x y z
N MET A 1 6.40 8.38 -15.43
CA MET A 1 5.81 8.11 -14.10
C MET A 1 6.14 6.69 -13.71
N PRO A 2 6.50 6.44 -12.43
CA PRO A 2 6.73 5.09 -11.93
C PRO A 2 5.45 4.23 -12.08
N ILE A 3 5.64 2.92 -12.18
CA ILE A 3 4.51 1.99 -12.09
C ILE A 3 4.07 1.96 -10.63
N LEU A 4 2.84 2.40 -10.37
CA LEU A 4 2.29 2.46 -9.02
C LEU A 4 1.49 1.19 -8.71
N PRO A 5 1.50 0.72 -7.44
CA PRO A 5 0.69 -0.41 -7.03
C PRO A 5 -0.81 -0.07 -7.12
N THR A 6 -1.63 -1.09 -7.38
CA THR A 6 -3.10 -0.95 -7.52
C THR A 6 -3.86 -1.83 -6.51
N PRO A 7 -3.60 -1.68 -5.20
CA PRO A 7 -4.17 -2.56 -4.18
C PRO A 7 -5.69 -2.54 -4.15
N HIS A 8 -6.34 -1.42 -4.52
CA HIS A 8 -7.79 -1.34 -4.57
C HIS A 8 -8.34 -2.12 -5.77
N GLY A 9 -7.77 -1.90 -6.96
CA GLY A 9 -8.12 -2.66 -8.16
C GLY A 9 -7.94 -4.18 -7.95
N ASP A 10 -6.84 -4.58 -7.34
CA ASP A 10 -6.54 -5.98 -7.05
C ASP A 10 -7.59 -6.60 -6.10
N LYS A 11 -8.04 -5.84 -5.08
CA LYS A 11 -9.09 -6.29 -4.17
C LYS A 11 -10.45 -6.42 -4.84
N LEU A 12 -10.82 -5.49 -5.72
CA LEU A 12 -12.07 -5.57 -6.48
C LEU A 12 -12.08 -6.81 -7.39
N ASN A 13 -10.98 -7.08 -8.09
CA ASN A 13 -10.86 -8.28 -8.93
C ASN A 13 -10.89 -9.56 -8.10
N ALA A 14 -10.13 -9.62 -7.00
CA ALA A 14 -10.13 -10.78 -6.11
C ALA A 14 -11.51 -11.04 -5.47
N LEU A 15 -12.29 -9.98 -5.22
CA LEU A 15 -13.66 -10.11 -4.73
C LEU A 15 -14.59 -10.72 -5.78
N LEU A 16 -14.44 -10.37 -7.06
CA LEU A 16 -15.19 -10.99 -8.17
C LEU A 16 -14.84 -12.47 -8.34
N GLU A 17 -13.60 -12.87 -8.06
CA GLU A 17 -13.18 -14.28 -8.10
C GLU A 17 -13.62 -15.07 -6.86
N ASN A 18 -14.10 -14.40 -5.81
CA ASN A 18 -14.51 -15.05 -4.58
C ASN A 18 -15.84 -15.82 -4.75
N GLU A 19 -15.79 -17.13 -4.59
CA GLU A 19 -16.96 -18.02 -4.66
C GLU A 19 -18.02 -17.71 -3.59
N LYS A 20 -17.64 -17.06 -2.49
CA LYS A 20 -18.56 -16.68 -1.40
C LYS A 20 -19.29 -15.37 -1.66
N LEU A 21 -18.89 -14.60 -2.69
CA LEU A 21 -19.60 -13.38 -3.08
C LEU A 21 -21.00 -13.76 -3.60
N PRO A 22 -22.08 -13.22 -3.01
CA PRO A 22 -23.42 -13.50 -3.51
C PRO A 22 -23.60 -13.04 -4.96
N GLU A 23 -24.23 -13.88 -5.78
CA GLU A 23 -24.47 -13.59 -7.21
C GLU A 23 -25.20 -12.25 -7.44
N SER A 24 -26.09 -11.86 -6.52
CA SER A 24 -26.82 -10.60 -6.65
C SER A 24 -25.97 -9.36 -6.37
N ASP A 25 -24.80 -9.49 -5.73
CA ASP A 25 -23.88 -8.37 -5.49
C ASP A 25 -22.84 -8.22 -6.60
N ARG A 26 -22.60 -9.27 -7.41
CA ARG A 26 -21.63 -9.24 -8.52
C ARG A 26 -21.83 -8.08 -9.50
N PRO A 27 -23.05 -7.73 -9.94
CA PRO A 27 -23.25 -6.59 -10.84
C PRO A 27 -22.75 -5.28 -10.23
N ASN A 28 -22.98 -5.06 -8.93
CA ASN A 28 -22.53 -3.85 -8.24
C ASN A 28 -20.99 -3.80 -8.16
N ILE A 29 -20.32 -4.94 -7.97
CA ILE A 29 -18.85 -4.98 -7.96
C ILE A 29 -18.27 -4.74 -9.36
N LEU A 30 -18.92 -5.23 -10.43
CA LEU A 30 -18.53 -4.94 -11.81
C LEU A 30 -18.70 -3.46 -12.15
N GLU A 31 -19.78 -2.84 -11.69
CA GLU A 31 -19.99 -1.40 -11.82
C GLU A 31 -18.92 -0.62 -11.04
N ALA A 32 -18.63 -1.02 -9.79
CA ALA A 32 -17.57 -0.44 -8.98
C ALA A 32 -16.19 -0.53 -9.66
N LEU A 33 -15.89 -1.64 -10.34
CA LEU A 33 -14.65 -1.80 -11.12
C LEU A 33 -14.62 -0.91 -12.36
N THR A 34 -15.77 -0.60 -12.94
CA THR A 34 -15.88 0.35 -14.06
C THR A 34 -15.62 1.77 -13.58
N LEU A 35 -16.31 2.20 -12.52
CA LEU A 35 -16.13 3.51 -11.90
C LEU A 35 -14.72 3.70 -11.34
N TYR A 36 -14.10 2.64 -10.82
CA TYR A 36 -12.69 2.63 -10.42
C TYR A 36 -11.76 3.03 -11.58
N LYS A 37 -11.93 2.42 -12.76
CA LYS A 37 -11.11 2.72 -13.94
C LYS A 37 -11.32 4.16 -14.41
N GLU A 38 -12.57 4.64 -14.37
CA GLU A 38 -12.88 6.03 -14.67
C GLU A 38 -12.26 7.00 -13.67
N TRP A 39 -12.33 6.69 -12.38
CA TRP A 39 -11.71 7.46 -11.31
C TRP A 39 -10.19 7.56 -11.52
N LEU A 40 -9.50 6.45 -11.80
CA LEU A 40 -8.07 6.46 -12.12
C LEU A 40 -7.75 7.30 -13.36
N ALA A 41 -8.58 7.24 -14.41
CA ALA A 41 -8.39 8.05 -15.60
C ALA A 41 -8.53 9.54 -15.30
N LYS A 42 -9.56 9.91 -14.51
CA LYS A 42 -9.77 11.30 -14.05
C LYS A 42 -8.59 11.80 -13.23
N LEU A 43 -8.13 11.05 -12.23
CA LEU A 43 -6.96 11.39 -11.41
C LEU A 43 -5.72 11.66 -12.27
N LYS A 44 -5.42 10.80 -13.25
CA LYS A 44 -4.27 10.93 -14.15
C LYS A 44 -4.35 12.14 -15.08
N SER A 45 -5.54 12.68 -15.30
CA SER A 45 -5.77 13.85 -16.18
C SER A 45 -5.70 15.19 -15.44
N VAL A 46 -5.69 15.18 -14.10
CA VAL A 46 -5.61 16.41 -13.30
C VAL A 46 -4.26 17.08 -13.54
N THR A 47 -4.29 18.37 -13.85
CA THR A 47 -3.09 19.18 -14.08
C THR A 47 -3.23 20.55 -13.39
N GLY A 48 -2.09 21.18 -13.12
CA GLY A 48 -1.99 22.48 -12.46
C GLY A 48 -0.87 22.53 -11.43
N GLY A 49 -0.88 23.54 -10.56
CA GLY A 49 0.03 23.58 -9.41
C GLY A 49 -0.37 22.59 -8.30
N TYR A 50 0.58 22.21 -7.46
CA TYR A 50 0.40 21.18 -6.42
C TYR A 50 -0.87 21.37 -5.55
N ARG A 51 -1.21 22.62 -5.19
CA ARG A 51 -2.40 22.94 -4.39
C ARG A 51 -3.70 22.64 -5.14
N LYS A 52 -3.76 22.98 -6.42
CA LYS A 52 -4.92 22.71 -7.28
C LYS A 52 -5.05 21.20 -7.48
N ILE A 53 -3.96 20.53 -7.85
CA ILE A 53 -3.92 19.06 -8.01
C ILE A 53 -4.45 18.38 -6.75
N ALA A 54 -3.93 18.74 -5.57
CA ALA A 54 -4.37 18.15 -4.32
C ALA A 54 -5.85 18.38 -4.04
N THR A 55 -6.36 19.60 -4.26
CA THR A 55 -7.77 19.92 -4.03
C THR A 55 -8.68 19.10 -4.93
N ASP A 56 -8.44 19.14 -6.24
CA ASP A 56 -9.25 18.45 -7.24
C ASP A 56 -9.24 16.92 -7.02
N MET A 57 -8.07 16.35 -6.72
CA MET A 57 -7.95 14.90 -6.49
C MET A 57 -8.60 14.45 -5.19
N ILE A 58 -8.59 15.28 -4.13
CA ILE A 58 -9.29 14.98 -2.87
C ILE A 58 -10.80 14.99 -3.08
N GLU A 59 -11.34 15.91 -3.88
CA GLU A 59 -12.76 15.91 -4.24
C GLU A 59 -13.14 14.61 -4.97
N MET A 60 -12.36 14.22 -5.98
CA MET A 60 -12.56 12.95 -6.70
C MET A 60 -12.44 11.72 -5.79
N LEU A 61 -11.52 11.73 -4.83
CA LEU A 61 -11.39 10.67 -3.83
C LEU A 61 -12.66 10.56 -2.99
N ASN A 62 -13.17 11.68 -2.47
CA ASN A 62 -14.34 11.70 -1.61
C ASN A 62 -15.57 11.15 -2.34
N GLU A 63 -15.80 11.57 -3.59
CA GLU A 63 -16.89 11.06 -4.42
C GLU A 63 -16.80 9.54 -4.62
N TYR A 64 -15.63 9.04 -5.03
CA TYR A 64 -15.43 7.62 -5.28
C TYR A 64 -15.54 6.78 -4.00
N LYS A 65 -14.91 7.23 -2.92
CA LYS A 65 -14.95 6.56 -1.62
C LYS A 65 -16.38 6.49 -1.07
N GLN A 66 -17.14 7.58 -1.17
CA GLN A 66 -18.55 7.60 -0.76
C GLN A 66 -19.37 6.59 -1.54
N TYR A 67 -19.17 6.48 -2.85
CA TYR A 67 -19.85 5.48 -3.68
C TYR A 67 -19.54 4.05 -3.21
N ILE A 68 -18.27 3.71 -2.98
CA ILE A 68 -17.89 2.37 -2.51
C ILE A 68 -18.50 2.08 -1.12
N GLU A 69 -18.40 3.03 -0.19
CA GLU A 69 -18.87 2.81 1.18
C GLU A 69 -20.38 2.71 1.28
N LEU A 70 -21.11 3.56 0.56
CA LEU A 70 -22.57 3.60 0.64
C LEU A 70 -23.20 2.65 -0.38
N ASN A 71 -22.99 2.89 -1.67
CA ASN A 71 -23.72 2.21 -2.73
C ASN A 71 -23.27 0.75 -2.91
N VAL A 72 -21.99 0.44 -2.67
CA VAL A 72 -21.47 -0.93 -2.83
C VAL A 72 -21.57 -1.72 -1.53
N ILE A 73 -21.06 -1.17 -0.43
CA ILE A 73 -20.96 -1.92 0.84
C ILE A 73 -22.26 -1.82 1.66
N PHE A 74 -22.75 -0.61 1.93
CA PHE A 74 -23.87 -0.38 2.85
C PHE A 74 -25.23 -0.78 2.24
N ASP A 75 -25.48 -0.38 0.99
CA ASP A 75 -26.72 -0.64 0.26
C ASP A 75 -26.78 -2.05 -0.38
N SER A 76 -25.78 -2.90 -0.12
CA SER A 76 -25.80 -4.30 -0.56
C SER A 76 -27.03 -5.01 -0.03
N LYS A 77 -27.72 -5.73 -0.91
CA LYS A 77 -28.91 -6.51 -0.54
C LYS A 77 -28.58 -7.66 0.40
N ASN A 78 -27.33 -8.13 0.38
CA ASN A 78 -26.87 -9.19 1.27
C ASN A 78 -25.96 -8.65 2.35
N ASN A 79 -25.94 -9.34 3.48
CA ASN A 79 -25.07 -8.99 4.59
C ASN A 79 -23.59 -9.32 4.35
N PHE A 80 -23.21 -9.93 3.22
CA PHE A 80 -21.85 -10.42 2.98
C PHE A 80 -20.83 -9.27 2.99
N LEU A 81 -21.03 -8.24 2.15
CA LEU A 81 -20.10 -7.12 2.01
C LEU A 81 -19.97 -6.33 3.31
N HIS A 82 -21.09 -6.05 3.98
CA HIS A 82 -21.09 -5.36 5.26
C HIS A 82 -20.40 -6.17 6.38
N ARG A 83 -20.72 -7.46 6.53
CA ARG A 83 -20.13 -8.31 7.59
C ARG A 83 -18.66 -8.62 7.36
N GLN A 84 -18.24 -8.72 6.10
CA GLN A 84 -16.86 -9.01 5.73
C GLN A 84 -16.01 -7.76 5.53
N LYS A 85 -16.56 -6.55 5.78
CA LYS A 85 -15.88 -5.26 5.56
C LYS A 85 -14.44 -5.25 6.13
N GLY A 86 -14.27 -5.66 7.39
CA GLY A 86 -12.95 -5.68 8.04
C GLY A 86 -11.93 -6.65 7.42
N GLN A 87 -12.40 -7.74 6.79
CA GLN A 87 -11.53 -8.70 6.11
C GLN A 87 -11.25 -8.28 4.66
N LEU A 88 -12.26 -7.77 3.97
CA LEU A 88 -12.14 -7.32 2.57
C LEU A 88 -11.29 -6.06 2.46
N LYS A 89 -11.43 -5.14 3.44
CA LYS A 89 -10.72 -3.84 3.51
C LYS A 89 -10.85 -2.99 2.24
N LEU A 90 -11.96 -3.10 1.52
CA LEU A 90 -12.17 -2.40 0.25
C LEU A 90 -12.05 -0.88 0.41
N ASP A 91 -12.54 -0.33 1.52
CA ASP A 91 -12.49 1.11 1.81
C ASP A 91 -11.08 1.60 2.13
N ASN A 92 -10.30 0.81 2.87
CA ASN A 92 -8.92 1.17 3.23
C ASN A 92 -8.00 1.21 2.00
N THR A 93 -8.13 0.23 1.11
CA THR A 93 -7.24 0.13 -0.07
C THR A 93 -7.42 1.28 -1.05
N ILE A 94 -8.55 2.00 -1.02
CA ILE A 94 -8.75 3.22 -1.83
C ILE A 94 -7.70 4.27 -1.46
N ILE A 95 -7.47 4.49 -0.16
CA ILE A 95 -6.51 5.50 0.31
C ILE A 95 -5.09 5.03 0.02
N GLU A 96 -4.80 3.75 0.25
CA GLU A 96 -3.51 3.12 -0.05
C GLU A 96 -3.10 3.30 -1.52
N GLU A 97 -4.05 3.21 -2.45
CA GLU A 97 -3.82 3.44 -3.87
C GLU A 97 -3.81 4.92 -4.26
N PHE A 98 -4.64 5.74 -3.61
CA PHE A 98 -4.76 7.16 -3.89
C PHE A 98 -3.48 7.94 -3.53
N LEU A 99 -2.87 7.65 -2.37
CA LEU A 99 -1.73 8.42 -1.86
C LEU A 99 -0.51 8.43 -2.82
N PRO A 100 -0.06 7.29 -3.39
CA PRO A 100 0.98 7.28 -4.41
C PRO A 100 0.65 8.13 -5.63
N ILE A 101 -0.60 8.05 -6.11
CA ILE A 101 -1.05 8.80 -7.29
C ILE A 101 -1.02 10.30 -6.99
N LEU A 102 -1.61 10.71 -5.85
CA LEU A 102 -1.62 12.11 -5.42
C LEU A 102 -0.21 12.70 -5.35
N LEU A 103 0.72 12.01 -4.70
CA LEU A 103 2.07 12.53 -4.50
C LEU A 103 2.87 12.60 -5.81
N THR A 104 2.78 11.56 -6.63
CA THR A 104 3.48 11.55 -7.93
C THR A 104 2.86 12.50 -8.94
N SER A 105 1.58 12.86 -8.80
CA SER A 105 0.94 13.93 -9.60
C SER A 105 1.25 15.32 -9.07
N ALA A 106 1.17 15.56 -7.76
CA ALA A 106 1.29 16.89 -7.18
C ALA A 106 2.74 17.36 -7.00
N LEU A 107 3.68 16.42 -6.84
CA LEU A 107 5.08 16.69 -6.52
C LEU A 107 6.05 16.07 -7.54
N SER A 108 5.57 15.77 -8.77
CA SER A 108 6.39 15.16 -9.84
C SER A 108 7.73 15.86 -10.01
N ASP A 109 7.72 17.19 -10.08
CA ASP A 109 8.90 18.00 -10.38
C ASP A 109 9.97 17.92 -9.29
N ILE A 110 9.57 17.58 -8.06
CA ILE A 110 10.47 17.44 -6.92
C ILE A 110 10.98 16.00 -6.82
N LEU A 111 10.15 15.02 -7.16
CA LEU A 111 10.42 13.60 -6.91
C LEU A 111 11.02 12.86 -8.11
N GLN A 112 10.91 13.40 -9.33
CA GLN A 112 11.26 12.71 -10.58
C GLN A 112 12.72 12.25 -10.69
N ASP A 113 13.65 12.95 -10.03
CA ASP A 113 15.08 12.66 -10.12
C ASP A 113 15.55 11.62 -9.09
N TYR A 114 14.64 11.16 -8.23
CA TYR A 114 14.94 10.20 -7.18
C TYR A 114 14.37 8.82 -7.51
N ASP A 115 15.19 7.79 -7.30
CA ASP A 115 14.78 6.40 -7.36
C ASP A 115 14.02 6.04 -6.07
N LEU A 116 12.69 6.24 -6.12
CA LEU A 116 11.77 6.09 -5.00
C LEU A 116 10.63 5.12 -5.34
N ASP A 117 10.28 4.29 -4.37
CA ASP A 117 9.09 3.43 -4.38
C ASP A 117 7.97 4.07 -3.55
N PHE A 118 6.72 3.96 -4.01
CA PHE A 118 5.54 4.58 -3.42
C PHE A 118 4.40 3.58 -3.23
N GLY A 119 3.74 3.62 -2.07
CA GLY A 119 2.54 2.82 -1.79
C GLY A 119 2.75 1.80 -0.68
N PRO A 120 1.89 0.76 -0.61
CA PRO A 120 2.03 -0.32 0.36
C PRO A 120 3.36 -1.03 0.15
N ILE A 121 4.21 -1.05 1.17
CA ILE A 121 5.54 -1.65 1.06
C ILE A 121 6.09 -2.08 2.41
N THR A 122 6.89 -3.15 2.36
CA THR A 122 7.64 -3.67 3.50
C THR A 122 8.98 -2.95 3.63
N CYS A 123 9.20 -2.27 4.75
CA CYS A 123 10.39 -1.49 5.03
C CYS A 123 11.23 -2.07 6.18
N PHE A 124 12.50 -1.70 6.21
CA PHE A 124 13.47 -2.05 7.24
C PHE A 124 13.04 -1.58 8.63
N SER A 125 13.09 -2.47 9.62
CA SER A 125 12.83 -2.15 11.04
C SER A 125 13.98 -2.51 11.97
N GLY A 126 14.94 -3.34 11.53
CA GLY A 126 16.14 -3.61 12.30
C GLY A 126 16.96 -4.77 11.74
N ILE A 127 18.10 -5.04 12.39
CA ILE A 127 18.96 -6.19 12.09
C ILE A 127 19.19 -6.97 13.38
N ARG A 128 19.19 -8.29 13.27
CA ARG A 128 19.67 -9.19 14.30
C ARG A 128 20.73 -10.10 13.69
N PHE A 129 21.72 -10.47 14.49
CA PHE A 129 22.67 -11.52 14.16
C PHE A 129 22.37 -12.76 14.99
N GLU A 130 22.16 -13.86 14.30
CA GLU A 130 21.95 -15.18 14.90
C GLU A 130 23.21 -16.01 14.65
N SER A 131 24.22 -15.76 15.48
CA SER A 131 25.53 -16.43 15.40
C SER A 131 25.79 -17.27 16.64
N SER A 132 26.58 -18.33 16.50
CA SER A 132 27.13 -19.08 17.63
C SER A 132 28.66 -19.20 17.47
N ILE A 133 29.37 -19.40 18.58
CA ILE A 133 30.83 -19.61 18.57
C ILE A 133 31.21 -20.87 17.78
N THR A 134 30.34 -21.87 17.79
CA THR A 134 30.59 -23.21 17.22
C THR A 134 30.05 -23.39 15.81
N THR A 135 29.31 -22.42 15.28
CA THR A 135 28.62 -22.53 13.99
C THR A 135 29.00 -21.36 13.12
N ASP A 136 29.74 -21.65 12.05
CA ASP A 136 30.09 -20.65 11.05
C ASP A 136 28.86 -20.31 10.20
N SER A 137 28.20 -19.23 10.59
CA SER A 137 26.97 -18.78 9.96
C SER A 137 27.31 -17.82 8.84
N ILE A 138 26.94 -18.17 7.61
CA ILE A 138 27.12 -17.33 6.41
C ILE A 138 26.62 -15.92 6.72
N GLY A 139 27.44 -14.94 6.38
CA GLY A 139 27.15 -13.52 6.58
C GLY A 139 26.98 -13.12 8.05
N GLY A 140 27.60 -13.83 8.98
CA GLY A 140 27.48 -13.57 10.42
C GLY A 140 26.12 -13.98 11.00
N GLY A 141 25.31 -14.75 10.26
CA GLY A 141 23.95 -15.08 10.68
C GLY A 141 22.98 -13.90 10.63
N MET A 142 23.24 -12.90 9.77
CA MET A 142 22.40 -11.71 9.65
C MET A 142 20.94 -12.06 9.32
N ARG A 143 20.02 -11.40 10.02
CA ARG A 143 18.57 -11.39 9.78
C ARG A 143 18.09 -9.95 9.73
N VAL A 144 17.53 -9.56 8.59
CA VAL A 144 16.83 -8.28 8.46
C VAL A 144 15.41 -8.46 8.97
N ARG A 145 14.98 -7.55 9.83
CA ARG A 145 13.60 -7.40 10.27
C ARG A 145 12.95 -6.29 9.47
N THR A 146 11.70 -6.50 9.12
CA THR A 146 10.91 -5.56 8.36
C THR A 146 9.57 -5.30 9.03
N LYS A 147 8.90 -4.24 8.58
CA LYS A 147 7.52 -3.90 8.96
C LYS A 147 6.77 -3.53 7.69
N ASP A 148 5.53 -3.99 7.59
CA ASP A 148 4.62 -3.60 6.52
C ASP A 148 4.00 -2.24 6.84
N HIS A 149 3.92 -1.39 5.83
CA HIS A 149 3.25 -0.09 5.91
C HIS A 149 2.18 0.00 4.84
N ASP A 150 1.01 0.54 5.21
CA ASP A 150 -0.09 0.80 4.26
C ASP A 150 0.33 1.80 3.18
N PHE A 151 1.19 2.76 3.53
CA PHE A 151 1.80 3.68 2.58
C PHE A 151 3.21 4.07 3.03
N ALA A 152 4.19 4.05 2.12
CA ALA A 152 5.47 4.70 2.34
C ALA A 152 6.02 5.37 1.07
N ILE A 153 6.87 6.39 1.28
CA ILE A 153 7.86 6.82 0.30
C ILE A 153 9.17 6.21 0.74
N SER A 154 9.71 5.33 -0.07
CA SER A 154 10.87 4.53 0.33
C SER A 154 11.90 4.42 -0.78
N ARG A 155 13.09 3.97 -0.40
CA ARG A 155 14.15 3.63 -1.35
C ARG A 155 14.73 2.28 -1.02
N ARG A 156 14.97 1.51 -2.07
CA ARG A 156 15.60 0.20 -1.99
C ARG A 156 17.01 0.27 -1.40
N LEU A 157 17.29 -0.66 -0.51
CA LEU A 157 18.56 -0.80 0.20
C LEU A 157 19.04 -2.25 0.13
N PHE A 158 20.32 -2.42 -0.16
CA PHE A 158 21.00 -3.70 -0.07
C PHE A 158 21.96 -3.69 1.12
N ILE A 159 21.82 -4.67 2.00
CA ILE A 159 22.69 -4.85 3.16
C ILE A 159 23.48 -6.13 2.97
N GLN A 160 24.80 -6.04 3.00
CA GLN A 160 25.70 -7.18 2.93
C GLN A 160 26.45 -7.35 4.25
N SER A 161 26.58 -8.59 4.72
CA SER A 161 27.31 -8.93 5.93
C SER A 161 28.21 -10.13 5.71
N SER A 162 29.36 -10.16 6.40
CA SER A 162 30.33 -11.26 6.46
C SER A 162 31.23 -11.14 7.69
N TYR A 163 31.81 -12.25 8.12
CA TYR A 163 32.95 -12.25 9.05
C TYR A 163 34.28 -11.86 8.38
N HIS A 164 34.36 -11.97 7.06
CA HIS A 164 35.57 -11.69 6.29
C HIS A 164 35.52 -10.27 5.71
N LYS A 165 36.63 -9.54 5.81
CA LYS A 165 36.73 -8.13 5.36
C LYS A 165 36.51 -7.95 3.85
N ASP A 166 36.79 -8.99 3.08
CA ASP A 166 36.58 -9.06 1.64
C ASP A 166 35.19 -9.61 1.26
N PHE A 167 34.30 -9.77 2.24
CA PHE A 167 32.94 -10.29 2.08
C PHE A 167 32.84 -11.70 1.47
N GLN A 168 33.87 -12.54 1.65
CA GLN A 168 33.74 -13.98 1.43
C GLN A 168 32.64 -14.57 2.33
N SER A 169 31.94 -15.61 1.87
CA SER A 169 30.84 -16.24 2.62
C SER A 169 29.80 -15.22 3.15
N SER A 170 29.52 -14.19 2.37
CA SER A 170 28.59 -13.13 2.74
C SER A 170 27.13 -13.51 2.50
N ILE A 171 26.24 -12.77 3.15
CA ILE A 171 24.82 -12.74 2.81
C ILE A 171 24.45 -11.32 2.41
N THR A 172 23.73 -11.19 1.29
CA THR A 172 23.09 -9.94 0.88
C THR A 172 21.60 -10.05 1.09
N LYS A 173 21.01 -9.01 1.70
CA LYS A 173 19.57 -8.87 1.88
C LYS A 173 19.10 -7.56 1.27
N GLU A 174 18.00 -7.64 0.55
CA GLU A 174 17.28 -6.49 0.01
C GLU A 174 16.18 -6.07 0.98
N THR A 175 16.00 -4.77 1.15
CA THR A 175 14.95 -4.15 1.98
C THR A 175 14.67 -2.73 1.46
N ASN A 176 13.79 -1.98 2.12
CA ASN A 176 13.49 -0.60 1.78
C ASN A 176 13.66 0.30 3.01
N ILE A 177 14.28 1.46 2.86
CA ILE A 177 14.27 2.51 3.88
C ILE A 177 13.07 3.42 3.60
N ALA A 178 12.14 3.52 4.54
CA ALA A 178 11.08 4.52 4.49
C ALA A 178 11.63 5.90 4.89
N TYR A 179 11.42 6.90 4.04
CA TYR A 179 11.60 8.31 4.39
C TYR A 179 10.33 8.91 5.01
N ILE A 180 9.18 8.42 4.54
CA ILE A 180 7.85 8.70 5.08
C ILE A 180 7.12 7.37 5.12
N ALA A 181 6.42 7.10 6.23
CA ALA A 181 5.53 5.97 6.37
C ALA A 181 4.21 6.45 7.01
N ALA A 182 3.10 5.89 6.57
CA ALA A 182 1.77 6.18 7.08
C ALA A 182 0.94 4.90 7.18
N GLU A 183 0.12 4.82 8.21
CA GLU A 183 -0.89 3.78 8.41
C GLU A 183 -2.26 4.38 8.07
N CYS A 184 -2.99 3.76 7.15
CA CYS A 184 -4.26 4.25 6.62
C CYS A 184 -5.40 3.45 7.28
N LYS A 185 -6.00 4.00 8.33
CA LYS A 185 -7.11 3.35 9.06
C LYS A 185 -8.36 4.22 9.05
N THR A 186 -9.52 3.61 8.77
CA THR A 186 -10.82 4.30 8.85
C THR A 186 -11.20 4.70 10.27
N ASN A 187 -10.80 3.90 11.27
CA ASN A 187 -10.97 4.20 12.70
C ASN A 187 -9.69 3.84 13.46
N LEU A 188 -9.36 4.63 14.48
CA LEU A 188 -8.23 4.37 15.40
C LEU A 188 -8.78 3.95 16.76
N ASP A 189 -8.77 2.63 17.03
CA ASP A 189 -9.06 2.13 18.37
C ASP A 189 -7.82 2.18 19.29
N LYS A 190 -8.03 1.97 20.59
CA LYS A 190 -6.98 2.09 21.61
C LYS A 190 -5.83 1.10 21.40
N THR A 191 -6.14 -0.12 20.95
CA THR A 191 -5.14 -1.15 20.68
C THR A 191 -4.31 -0.82 19.45
N MET A 192 -4.95 -0.35 18.37
CA MET A 192 -4.28 0.12 17.17
C MET A 192 -3.37 1.29 17.46
N PHE A 193 -3.81 2.26 18.30
CA PHE A 193 -2.98 3.39 18.70
C PHE A 193 -1.71 2.96 19.47
N GLN A 194 -1.82 1.95 20.34
CA GLN A 194 -0.68 1.42 21.08
C GLN A 194 0.31 0.66 20.18
N ASP A 195 -0.16 0.02 19.11
CA ASP A 195 0.71 -0.70 18.16
C ASP A 195 1.50 0.24 17.21
N VAL A 196 1.06 1.50 17.08
CA VAL A 196 1.78 2.55 16.32
C VAL A 196 2.50 3.59 17.18
N SER A 197 2.36 3.54 18.51
CA SER A 197 3.08 4.39 19.48
C SER A 197 4.46 3.82 19.81
#